data_AF-A0A1H8TUC6-F1
#
_entry.id   AF-A0A1H8TUC6-F1
#
_cell.length_a   1.000
_cell.length_b   1.000
_cell.length_c   1.000
_cell.angle_alpha   90.00
_cell.angle_beta   90.00
_cell.angle_gamma   90.00
#
_symmetry.space_group_name_H-M   'P 1'
#
loop_
_entity.id
_entity.type
_entity.pdbx_description
1 polymer ?
#
loop_
_entity_poly.entity_id
_entity_poly.type
_entity_poly.pdbx_seq_one_letter_code
_entity_poly.pdbx_strand_id
1 'polypeptide(L)'
;MNGRLSSEIVADLVPGARVVKAFNHLQPHLLSGNPAAEGGKRVLFYSGDDADAKAEIGSLIDTLGCFGIDLGLPTVGGSLVQFPGGQLPALNLVNFG
;
A
#
# COMPACT_ATOMS: atom_id res chain seq x y z
N MET A 1 17.32 -6.09 -8.29
CA MET A 1 17.48 -5.71 -6.88
C MET A 1 18.08 -6.84 -6.03
N ASN A 2 18.97 -7.70 -6.52
CA ASN A 2 19.59 -8.80 -5.75
C ASN A 2 18.63 -9.59 -4.82
N GLY A 3 17.38 -9.82 -5.26
CA GLY A 3 16.33 -10.47 -4.44
C GLY A 3 15.66 -9.62 -3.35
N ARG A 4 16.13 -8.39 -3.12
CA ARG A 4 15.57 -7.43 -2.16
C ARG A 4 14.35 -6.70 -2.72
N LEU A 5 13.45 -6.31 -1.82
CA LEU A 5 12.28 -5.50 -2.15
C LEU A 5 12.68 -4.02 -2.28
N SER A 6 12.00 -3.29 -3.16
CA SER A 6 12.29 -1.87 -3.36
C SER A 6 12.12 -1.03 -2.08
N SER A 7 11.17 -1.41 -1.23
CA SER A 7 10.93 -0.75 0.05
C SER A 7 12.02 -1.01 1.09
N GLU A 8 12.70 -2.15 1.03
CA GLU A 8 13.86 -2.43 1.89
C GLU A 8 15.05 -1.54 1.48
N ILE A 9 15.24 -1.33 0.18
CA ILE A 9 16.27 -0.42 -0.33
C ILE A 9 15.96 1.02 0.12
N VAL A 10 14.70 1.44 0.05
CA VAL A 10 14.30 2.78 0.55
C VAL A 10 14.55 2.91 2.04
N ALA A 11 14.20 1.90 2.84
CA ALA A 11 14.42 1.93 4.29
C ALA A 11 15.90 2.12 4.66
N ASP A 12 16.84 1.47 3.95
CA ASP A 12 18.27 1.66 4.15
C ASP A 12 18.74 3.10 3.87
N LEU A 13 18.05 3.82 2.97
CA LEU A 13 18.40 5.19 2.58
C LEU A 13 17.89 6.26 3.56
N VAL A 14 16.98 5.90 4.47
CA VAL A 14 16.37 6.81 5.45
C VAL A 14 16.49 6.29 6.88
N PRO A 15 17.72 6.16 7.43
CA PRO A 15 17.92 5.60 8.76
C PRO A 15 17.18 6.40 9.85
N GLY A 16 16.47 5.69 10.72
CA GLY A 16 15.65 6.27 11.80
C GLY A 16 14.23 6.66 11.38
N ALA A 17 13.87 6.60 10.10
CA ALA A 17 12.50 6.80 9.66
C ALA A 17 11.64 5.54 9.86
N ARG A 18 10.35 5.74 10.10
CA ARG A 18 9.33 4.68 10.05
C ARG A 18 8.79 4.59 8.63
N VAL A 19 9.00 3.47 7.95
CA VAL A 19 8.68 3.34 6.51
C VAL A 19 7.43 2.49 6.31
N VAL A 20 6.44 3.08 5.62
CA VAL A 20 5.23 2.38 5.17
C VAL A 20 5.16 2.42 3.65
N LYS A 21 5.01 1.26 3.03
CA LYS A 21 4.75 1.14 1.59
C LYS A 21 3.24 1.19 1.37
N ALA A 22 2.77 2.20 0.64
CA ALA A 22 1.38 2.37 0.25
C ALA A 22 1.28 3.09 -1.10
N PHE A 23 0.08 3.16 -1.67
CA PHE A 23 -0.28 3.96 -2.86
C PHE A 23 0.42 3.62 -4.19
N ASN A 24 1.40 2.72 -4.19
CA ASN A 24 2.22 2.42 -5.37
C ASN A 24 1.63 1.36 -6.32
N HIS A 25 0.55 0.67 -5.92
CA HIS A 25 0.09 -0.54 -6.60
C HIS A 25 -0.98 -0.28 -7.67
N LEU A 26 -1.57 0.91 -7.74
CA LEU A 26 -2.60 1.28 -8.72
C LEU A 26 -2.07 2.23 -9.79
N GLN A 27 -2.78 2.27 -10.93
CA GLN A 27 -2.52 3.28 -11.94
C GLN A 27 -2.94 4.68 -11.44
N PRO A 28 -2.25 5.77 -11.84
CA PRO A 28 -2.51 7.11 -11.31
C PRO A 28 -3.97 7.55 -11.40
N HIS A 29 -4.68 7.24 -12.49
CA HIS A 29 -6.09 7.62 -12.68
C HIS A 29 -7.04 6.94 -11.69
N LEU A 30 -6.69 5.74 -11.19
CA LEU A 30 -7.42 5.06 -10.12
C LEU A 30 -7.09 5.64 -8.74
N LEU A 31 -5.94 6.29 -8.58
CA LEU A 31 -5.61 6.93 -7.30
C LEU A 31 -6.20 8.35 -7.21
N SER A 32 -6.22 9.10 -8.31
CA SER A 32 -6.74 10.48 -8.35
C SER A 32 -8.23 10.59 -8.62
N GLY A 33 -8.87 9.53 -9.11
CA GLY A 33 -10.30 9.48 -9.38
C GLY A 33 -11.15 9.35 -8.12
N ASN A 34 -12.48 9.34 -8.30
CA ASN A 34 -13.42 9.10 -7.20
C ASN A 34 -13.15 7.71 -6.57
N PRO A 35 -12.87 7.62 -5.26
CA PRO A 35 -12.62 6.34 -4.58
C PRO A 35 -13.87 5.45 -4.47
N ALA A 36 -15.06 5.98 -4.79
CA ALA A 36 -16.33 5.26 -4.79
C ALA A 36 -16.87 4.94 -6.20
N ALA A 37 -16.06 5.13 -7.26
CA ALA A 37 -16.53 5.07 -8.65
C ALA A 37 -17.16 3.71 -9.04
N GLU A 38 -16.74 2.62 -8.40
CA GLU A 38 -17.21 1.25 -8.67
C GLU A 38 -18.24 0.75 -7.64
N GLY A 39 -18.88 1.67 -6.89
CA GLY A 39 -19.98 1.35 -5.98
C GLY A 39 -19.57 0.83 -4.59
N GLY A 40 -18.27 0.68 -4.35
CA GLY A 40 -17.67 0.40 -3.04
C GLY A 40 -16.46 1.30 -2.79
N LYS A 41 -15.85 1.20 -1.61
CA LYS A 41 -14.60 1.93 -1.29
C LYS A 41 -13.42 1.24 -1.95
N ARG A 42 -12.67 1.97 -2.78
CA ARG A 42 -11.44 1.47 -3.42
C ARG A 42 -10.45 0.97 -2.37
N VAL A 43 -9.95 -0.24 -2.58
CA VAL A 43 -8.97 -0.87 -1.69
C VAL A 43 -7.59 -0.29 -1.94
N LEU A 44 -6.89 0.04 -0.87
CA LEU A 44 -5.47 0.36 -0.90
C LEU A 44 -4.70 -0.57 0.05
N PHE A 45 -3.82 -1.38 -0.51
CA PHE A 45 -2.88 -2.18 0.25
C PHE A 45 -1.75 -1.32 0.82
N TYR A 46 -1.36 -1.62 2.06
CA TYR A 46 -0.19 -1.04 2.71
C TYR A 46 0.56 -2.07 3.56
N SER A 47 1.85 -1.82 3.82
CA SER A 47 2.70 -2.69 4.65
C SER A 47 3.83 -1.90 5.30
N GLY A 48 4.31 -2.36 6.45
CA GLY A 48 5.26 -1.64 7.31
C GLY A 48 5.61 -2.48 8.55
N ASP A 49 6.75 -2.20 9.17
CA ASP A 49 7.23 -2.87 10.38
C ASP A 49 6.83 -2.14 11.68
N ASP A 50 6.63 -0.82 11.61
CA ASP A 50 6.15 0.01 12.72
C ASP A 50 4.61 0.07 12.76
N ALA A 51 4.02 -0.31 13.89
CA ALA A 51 2.57 -0.38 14.06
C ALA A 51 1.90 1.00 14.09
N ASP A 52 2.52 1.99 14.72
CA ASP A 52 1.97 3.33 14.85
C ASP A 52 1.97 4.06 13.51
N ALA A 53 3.06 3.95 12.74
CA ALA A 53 3.15 4.49 11.40
C ALA A 53 2.12 3.84 10.45
N LYS A 54 1.89 2.53 10.59
CA LYS A 54 0.83 1.84 9.84
C LYS A 54 -0.56 2.34 10.22
N ALA A 55 -0.83 2.58 11.51
CA ALA A 55 -2.11 3.14 11.96
C ALA A 55 -2.34 4.55 11.42
N GLU A 56 -1.31 5.41 11.43
CA GLU A 56 -1.36 6.75 10.82
C GLU A 56 -1.71 6.69 9.33
N ILE A 57 -1.07 5.78 8.58
CA ILE A 57 -1.32 5.62 7.14
C ILE A 57 -2.68 5.00 6.85
N GLY A 58 -3.14 4.04 7.68
CA GLY A 58 -4.50 3.49 7.60
C GLY A 58 -5.55 4.59 7.77
N SER A 59 -5.38 5.45 8.78
CA SER A 59 -6.28 6.60 9.01
C SER A 59 -6.26 7.61 7.85
N LEU A 60 -5.11 7.82 7.22
CA LEU A 60 -5.02 8.65 6.02
C LEU A 60 -5.81 8.03 4.85
N ILE A 61 -5.67 6.73 4.62
CA ILE A 61 -6.42 5.99 3.58
C ILE A 61 -7.93 6.12 3.81
N ASP A 62 -8.39 5.98 5.05
CA ASP A 62 -9.80 6.15 5.40
C ASP A 62 -10.29 7.58 5.17
N THR A 63 -9.47 8.57 5.52
CA THR A 63 -9.77 10.00 5.29
C THR A 63 -9.91 10.32 3.80
N LEU A 64 -9.15 9.63 2.95
CA LEU A 64 -9.24 9.73 1.50
C LEU A 64 -10.48 9.04 0.91
N GLY A 65 -11.31 8.38 1.74
CA GLY A 65 -12.51 7.67 1.31
C GLY A 65 -12.26 6.28 0.73
N CYS A 66 -11.02 5.79 0.81
CA CYS A 66 -10.62 4.45 0.41
C CYS A 66 -10.83 3.45 1.57
N PHE A 67 -10.51 2.18 1.31
CA PHE A 67 -10.48 1.12 2.32
C PHE A 67 -9.07 0.54 2.42
N GLY A 68 -8.43 0.69 3.58
CA GLY A 68 -7.08 0.19 3.80
C GLY A 68 -7.04 -1.31 4.12
N ILE A 69 -6.13 -2.04 3.48
CA ILE A 69 -5.78 -3.41 3.87
C ILE A 69 -4.31 -3.46 4.27
N ASP A 70 -4.05 -3.69 5.55
CA ASP A 70 -2.71 -3.93 6.08
C ASP A 70 -2.24 -5.35 5.71
N LEU A 71 -1.19 -5.44 4.91
CA LEU A 71 -0.56 -6.69 4.50
C LEU A 71 0.54 -7.15 5.47
N GLY A 72 0.71 -6.46 6.60
CA GLY A 72 1.66 -6.80 7.64
C GLY A 72 3.07 -6.33 7.32
N LEU A 73 4.05 -7.20 7.61
CA LEU A 73 5.47 -6.89 7.51
C LEU A 73 5.90 -6.62 6.07
N PRO A 74 6.92 -5.76 5.83
CA PRO A 74 7.38 -5.43 4.49
C PRO A 74 7.82 -6.65 3.66
N THR A 75 8.39 -7.68 4.28
CA THR A 75 8.85 -8.89 3.60
C THR A 75 7.71 -9.68 2.95
N VAL A 76 6.57 -9.78 3.65
CA VAL A 76 5.37 -10.47 3.17
C VAL A 76 4.50 -9.52 2.35
N GLY A 77 4.11 -8.38 2.91
CA GLY A 77 3.23 -7.44 2.24
C GLY A 77 3.88 -6.81 1.01
N GLY A 78 5.15 -6.43 1.10
CA GLY A 78 5.89 -5.81 0.01
C GLY A 78 6.09 -6.74 -1.18
N SER A 79 6.29 -8.05 -0.96
CA SER A 79 6.41 -9.02 -2.06
C SER A 79 5.08 -9.21 -2.81
N LEU A 80 3.94 -9.11 -2.12
CA LEU A 80 2.61 -9.18 -2.75
C LEU A 80 2.31 -7.98 -3.67
N VAL A 81 2.82 -6.78 -3.35
CA VAL A 81 2.54 -5.52 -4.08
C VAL A 81 3.74 -4.97 -4.87
N GLN A 82 4.80 -5.74 -5.03
CA GLN A 82 6.00 -5.33 -5.79
C GLN A 82 5.79 -5.44 -7.30
N PHE A 83 6.34 -4.47 -8.03
CA PHE A 83 6.49 -4.53 -9.48
C PHE A 83 7.94 -4.84 -9.89
N PRO A 84 8.16 -5.72 -10.89
CA PRO A 84 7.25 -6.77 -11.36
C PRO A 84 7.17 -7.95 -10.38
N GLY A 85 6.14 -8.79 -10.49
CA GLY A 85 6.09 -10.13 -9.88
C GLY A 85 5.16 -10.33 -8.69
N GLY A 86 4.70 -9.26 -8.03
CA GLY A 86 3.64 -9.36 -7.02
C GLY A 86 2.29 -9.76 -7.65
N GLN A 87 1.39 -10.33 -6.85
CA GLN A 87 0.06 -10.78 -7.31
C GLN A 87 -1.00 -9.67 -7.27
N LEU A 88 -0.82 -8.68 -6.40
CA LEU A 88 -1.75 -7.57 -6.19
C LEU A 88 -1.52 -6.30 -7.03
N PRO A 89 -0.36 -6.05 -7.68
CA PRO A 89 -0.19 -4.85 -8.47
C PRO A 89 -1.19 -4.75 -9.63
N ALA A 90 -1.69 -3.53 -9.87
CA ALA A 90 -2.70 -3.17 -10.87
C ALA A 90 -4.09 -3.81 -10.70
N LEU A 91 -4.35 -4.59 -9.64
CA LEU A 91 -5.70 -5.05 -9.32
C LEU A 91 -6.52 -3.92 -8.67
N ASN A 92 -7.57 -3.48 -9.36
CA ASN A 92 -8.56 -2.56 -8.81
C ASN A 92 -9.63 -3.36 -8.05
N LEU A 93 -9.58 -3.31 -6.72
CA LEU A 93 -10.55 -3.96 -5.83
C LEU A 93 -11.38 -2.91 -5.09
N VAL A 94 -12.61 -3.26 -4.73
CA VAL A 94 -13.49 -2.42 -3.90
C VAL A 94 -14.08 -3.21 -2.75
N ASN A 95 -14.26 -2.55 -1.61
CA ASN A 95 -15.00 -3.06 -0.45
C ASN A 95 -16.41 -2.45 -0.43
N PHE A 96 -17.44 -3.28 -0.30
CA PHE A 96 -18.84 -2.83 -0.28
C PHE A 96 -19.41 -2.57 1.12
N GLY A 97 -18.70 -2.94 2.19
CA GLY A 97 -19.18 -2.86 3.56
C GLY A 97 -19.13 -4.20 4.27
#